data_AF-A0A372K1Z8-F1
#
_entry.id   AF-A0A372K1Z8-F1
#
_cell.length_a   1.000
_cell.length_b   1.000
_cell.length_c   1.000
_cell.angle_alpha   90.00
_cell.angle_beta   90.00
_cell.angle_gamma   90.00
#
_symmetry.space_group_name_H-M   'P 1'
#
loop_
_entity.id
_entity.type
_entity.pdbx_description
1 polymer ?
#
loop_
_entity_poly.entity_id
_entity_poly.type
_entity_poly.pdbx_seq_one_letter_code
_entity_poly.pdbx_strand_id
1 'polypeptide(L)'
;MQIAKVIVGVAVLFGATVAHADGFDIKRSISNGRELRLLEHTPECDGGPGAFITRKGKQLDQTCHVVLTPKGATVEMPAFEPRVFFPRDTLYPNS
;
A
#
# COMPACT_ATOMS: atom_id res chain seq x y z
N MET A 1 38.74 -6.62 -36.25
CA MET A 1 37.98 -5.37 -36.06
C MET A 1 36.50 -5.71 -35.96
N GLN A 2 35.75 -4.90 -35.21
CA GLN A 2 34.61 -5.29 -34.37
C GLN A 2 33.35 -5.80 -35.10
N ILE A 3 32.76 -6.83 -34.48
CA ILE A 3 31.45 -7.40 -34.73
C ILE A 3 30.44 -6.55 -33.95
N ALA A 4 29.48 -5.91 -34.64
CA ALA A 4 28.34 -5.28 -34.00
C ALA A 4 27.07 -6.08 -34.37
N LYS A 5 26.77 -7.11 -33.58
CA LYS A 5 25.42 -7.71 -33.57
C LYS A 5 24.55 -6.79 -32.72
N VAL A 6 23.61 -6.12 -33.38
CA VAL A 6 22.57 -5.33 -32.71
C VAL A 6 21.64 -6.31 -32.00
N ILE A 7 21.87 -6.52 -30.70
CA ILE A 7 20.93 -7.21 -29.83
C ILE A 7 19.87 -6.19 -29.46
N VAL A 8 18.77 -6.17 -30.22
CA VAL A 8 17.56 -5.46 -29.81
C VAL A 8 16.93 -6.29 -28.70
N GLY A 9 17.27 -5.94 -27.46
CA GLY A 9 16.66 -6.51 -26.27
C GLY A 9 15.17 -6.19 -26.26
N VAL A 10 14.36 -7.23 -26.44
CA VAL A 10 12.92 -7.19 -26.20
C VAL A 10 12.73 -7.04 -24.68
N ALA A 11 12.55 -5.80 -24.23
CA ALA A 11 12.07 -5.54 -22.88
C ALA A 11 10.57 -5.86 -22.84
N VAL A 12 10.28 -7.12 -22.56
CA VAL A 12 8.95 -7.55 -22.18
C VAL A 12 8.65 -6.92 -20.82
N LEU A 13 7.94 -5.80 -20.82
CA LEU A 13 7.35 -5.20 -19.62
C LEU A 13 6.15 -6.04 -19.16
N PHE A 14 6.40 -7.24 -18.66
CA PHE A 14 5.47 -7.91 -17.74
C PHE A 14 5.76 -7.37 -16.34
N GLY A 15 5.16 -6.23 -16.03
CA GLY A 15 5.30 -5.56 -14.74
C GLY A 15 3.99 -4.92 -14.36
N ALA A 16 3.00 -5.76 -14.04
CA ALA A 16 1.92 -5.47 -13.11
C ALA A 16 1.44 -4.01 -13.06
N THR A 17 0.84 -3.52 -14.13
CA THR A 17 -0.15 -2.44 -14.00
C THR A 17 -1.43 -3.04 -13.46
N VAL A 18 -1.39 -3.56 -12.23
CA VAL A 18 -2.61 -3.68 -11.42
C VAL A 18 -2.89 -2.25 -10.95
N ALA A 19 -3.43 -1.47 -11.88
CA ALA A 19 -4.10 -0.23 -11.55
C ALA A 19 -5.36 -0.61 -10.78
N HIS A 20 -5.21 -0.89 -9.49
CA HIS A 20 -6.31 -0.83 -8.55
C HIS A 20 -6.59 0.66 -8.29
N ALA A 21 -7.12 1.33 -9.31
CA ALA A 21 -7.53 2.74 -9.22
C ALA A 21 -8.94 2.90 -8.64
N ASP A 22 -9.63 1.80 -8.36
CA ASP A 22 -10.86 1.78 -7.59
C ASP A 22 -10.52 1.45 -6.13
N GLY A 23 -10.22 2.49 -5.35
CA GLY A 23 -10.14 2.39 -3.89
C GLY A 23 -9.25 3.42 -3.20
N PHE A 24 -9.20 3.41 -1.87
CA PHE A 24 -8.32 4.31 -1.10
C PHE A 24 -6.86 3.83 -1.02
N ASP A 25 -5.92 4.77 -1.15
CA ASP A 25 -4.48 4.62 -0.85
C ASP A 25 -4.03 5.82 0.00
N ILE A 26 -3.94 5.62 1.31
CA ILE A 26 -3.68 6.69 2.27
C ILE A 26 -2.33 6.47 2.92
N LYS A 27 -1.49 7.51 2.90
CA LYS A 27 -0.24 7.54 3.64
C LYS A 27 -0.37 8.46 4.85
N ARG A 28 0.06 7.95 6.01
CA ARG A 28 0.07 8.69 7.28
C ARG A 28 1.38 8.45 8.00
N SER A 29 2.04 9.53 8.42
CA SER A 29 3.18 9.42 9.31
C SER A 29 2.73 8.95 10.70
N ILE A 30 3.44 7.97 11.24
CA ILE A 30 3.23 7.41 12.59
C ILE A 30 4.52 7.57 13.41
N SER A 31 4.47 7.22 14.69
CA SER A 31 5.60 7.37 15.62
C SER A 31 6.95 6.84 15.11
N ASN A 32 8.05 7.47 15.53
CA ASN A 32 9.45 7.08 15.24
C ASN A 32 9.89 7.19 13.77
N GLY A 33 9.31 8.14 13.03
CA GLY A 33 9.65 8.38 11.62
C GLY A 33 9.27 7.21 10.72
N ARG A 34 8.21 6.50 11.10
CA ARG A 34 7.60 5.42 10.34
C ARG A 34 6.40 5.98 9.57
N GLU A 35 6.05 5.35 8.48
CA GLU A 35 4.89 5.70 7.66
C GLU A 35 3.97 4.49 7.59
N LEU A 36 2.68 4.74 7.74
CA LEU A 36 1.62 3.77 7.53
C LEU A 36 0.96 4.07 6.20
N ARG A 37 0.92 3.08 5.31
CA ARG A 37 0.18 3.13 4.05
C ARG A 37 -1.00 2.17 4.14
N LEU A 38 -2.21 2.71 4.08
CA LEU A 38 -3.47 1.97 4.11
C LEU A 38 -3.98 1.83 2.68
N LEU A 39 -4.26 0.60 2.26
CA LEU A 39 -4.74 0.23 0.93
C LEU A 39 -6.08 -0.48 1.04
N GLU A 40 -7.01 -0.18 0.14
CA GLU A 40 -8.30 -0.86 0.08
C GLU A 40 -8.20 -2.28 -0.50
N HIS A 41 -7.29 -2.47 -1.45
CA HIS A 41 -7.07 -3.74 -2.14
C HIS A 41 -5.59 -4.04 -2.22
N THR A 42 -5.17 -5.19 -1.67
CA THR A 42 -3.79 -5.63 -1.72
C THR A 42 -3.70 -7.16 -1.83
N PRO A 43 -2.84 -7.71 -2.71
CA PRO A 43 -2.72 -9.15 -2.90
C PRO A 43 -2.22 -9.89 -1.64
N GLU A 44 -1.49 -9.20 -0.76
CA GLU A 44 -1.00 -9.73 0.52
C GLU A 44 -2.13 -10.00 1.52
N CYS A 45 -3.32 -9.45 1.28
CA CYS A 45 -4.52 -9.62 2.09
C CYS A 45 -5.68 -10.22 1.29
N ASP A 46 -5.39 -11.13 0.37
CA ASP A 46 -6.36 -11.83 -0.49
C ASP A 46 -7.26 -10.87 -1.31
N GLY A 47 -6.71 -9.72 -1.69
CA GLY A 47 -7.44 -8.67 -2.41
C GLY A 47 -8.29 -7.76 -1.51
N GLY A 48 -8.29 -7.99 -0.19
CA GLY A 48 -8.91 -7.12 0.80
C GLY A 48 -8.01 -5.96 1.26
N PRO A 49 -8.46 -5.19 2.27
CA PRO A 49 -7.72 -4.04 2.77
C PRO A 49 -6.50 -4.46 3.60
N GLY A 50 -5.43 -3.69 3.46
CA GLY A 50 -4.18 -3.93 4.17
C GLY A 50 -3.48 -2.65 4.56
N ALA A 51 -2.68 -2.71 5.61
CA ALA A 51 -1.84 -1.60 6.04
C ALA A 51 -0.37 -2.03 6.10
N PHE A 52 0.50 -1.18 5.56
CA PHE A 52 1.93 -1.42 5.41
C PHE A 52 2.70 -0.37 6.19
N ILE A 53 3.67 -0.81 6.99
CA ILE A 53 4.55 0.07 7.74
C ILE A 53 5.88 0.15 7.04
N THR A 54 6.30 1.36 6.71
CA THR A 54 7.60 1.63 6.12
C THR A 54 8.43 2.57 6.98
N ARG A 55 9.74 2.53 6.80
CA ARG A 55 10.69 3.50 7.36
C ARG A 55 11.78 3.73 6.34
N LYS A 56 11.96 4.99 5.93
CA LYS A 56 12.93 5.36 4.88
C LYS A 56 12.75 4.53 3.59
N GLY A 57 11.49 4.32 3.19
CA GLY A 57 11.14 3.53 2.00
C GLY A 57 11.25 2.00 2.13
N LYS A 58 11.72 1.47 3.26
CA LYS A 58 11.76 0.02 3.51
C LYS A 58 10.53 -0.44 4.29
N GLN A 59 9.83 -1.47 3.80
CA GLN A 59 8.77 -2.13 4.56
C GLN A 59 9.34 -2.81 5.81
N LEU A 60 8.74 -2.50 6.95
CA LEU A 60 9.06 -3.04 8.27
C LEU A 60 8.07 -4.13 8.67
N ASP A 61 6.78 -3.89 8.42
CA ASP A 61 5.70 -4.79 8.80
C ASP A 61 4.46 -4.55 7.92
N GLN A 62 3.49 -5.46 8.00
CA GLN A 62 2.18 -5.34 7.38
C GLN A 62 1.09 -5.98 8.25
N THR A 63 -0.15 -5.53 8.09
CA THR A 63 -1.32 -6.15 8.70
C THR A 63 -2.49 -6.16 7.73
N CYS A 64 -3.23 -7.26 7.75
CA CYS A 64 -4.53 -7.38 7.07
C CYS A 64 -5.70 -7.14 8.05
N HIS A 65 -5.41 -6.82 9.32
CA HIS A 65 -6.43 -6.50 10.31
C HIS A 65 -6.88 -5.04 10.14
N VAL A 66 -7.64 -4.82 9.07
CA VAL A 66 -8.29 -3.55 8.76
C VAL A 66 -9.80 -3.74 8.82
N VAL A 67 -10.44 -3.05 9.75
CA VAL A 67 -11.89 -3.07 9.92
C VAL A 67 -12.48 -1.85 9.23
N LEU A 68 -13.21 -2.08 8.13
CA LEU A 68 -13.96 -1.06 7.42
C LEU A 68 -15.37 -0.93 8.02
N THR A 69 -15.78 0.31 8.28
CA THR A 69 -17.10 0.65 8.80
C THR A 69 -17.67 1.83 8.02
N PRO A 70 -18.98 2.13 8.14
CA PRO A 70 -19.54 3.35 7.57
C PRO A 70 -18.85 4.63 8.07
N LYS A 71 -18.22 4.61 9.25
CA LYS A 71 -17.51 5.77 9.82
C LYS A 71 -16.08 5.93 9.30
N GLY A 72 -15.49 4.90 8.69
CA GLY A 72 -14.10 4.88 8.27
C GLY A 72 -13.41 3.53 8.49
N ALA A 73 -12.08 3.53 8.47
CA ALA A 73 -11.24 2.35 8.63
C ALA A 73 -10.50 2.36 9.96
N THR A 74 -10.43 1.20 10.63
CA THR A 74 -9.56 1.00 11.80
C THR A 74 -8.49 -0.02 11.46
N VAL A 75 -7.24 0.33 11.66
CA VAL A 75 -6.08 -0.55 11.47
C VAL A 75 -5.58 -0.99 12.84
N GLU A 76 -5.42 -2.29 13.06
CA GLU A 76 -4.91 -2.84 14.32
C GLU A 76 -3.47 -3.35 14.17
N MET A 77 -2.56 -2.77 14.96
CA MET A 77 -1.10 -2.98 14.86
C MET A 77 -0.42 -2.91 16.24
N PRO A 78 -0.55 -3.96 17.07
CA PRO A 78 -0.08 -3.94 18.46
C PRO A 78 1.41 -3.57 18.64
N ALA A 79 2.26 -3.93 17.67
CA ALA A 79 3.71 -3.69 17.73
C ALA A 79 4.13 -2.23 17.43
N PHE A 80 3.21 -1.38 16.98
CA PHE A 80 3.50 -0.01 16.54
C PHE A 80 2.55 0.98 17.21
N GLU A 81 1.38 1.17 16.62
CA GLU A 81 0.28 1.93 17.18
C GLU A 81 -0.90 0.96 17.27
N PRO A 82 -1.33 0.57 18.49
CA PRO A 82 -2.23 -0.57 18.66
C PRO A 82 -3.49 -0.47 17.79
N ARG A 83 -4.02 0.75 17.62
CA ARG A 83 -5.17 1.04 16.78
C ARG A 83 -5.02 2.41 16.14
N VAL A 84 -5.18 2.49 14.83
CA VAL A 84 -5.19 3.75 14.07
C VAL A 84 -6.51 3.87 13.33
N PHE A 85 -7.24 4.97 13.56
CA PHE A 85 -8.50 5.25 12.89
C PHE A 85 -8.33 6.27 11.76
N PHE A 86 -8.95 5.97 10.63
CA PHE A 86 -9.04 6.79 9.42
C PHE A 86 -10.51 7.13 9.17
N PRO A 87 -10.93 8.39 9.38
CA PRO A 87 -12.29 8.83 9.11
C PRO A 87 -12.74 8.60 7.66
N ARG A 88 -14.03 8.37 7.41
CA ARG A 88 -14.57 8.09 6.06
C ARG A 88 -14.18 9.15 5.03
N ASP A 89 -14.21 10.42 5.40
CA ASP A 89 -13.80 11.56 4.58
C ASP A 89 -12.33 11.51 4.17
N THR A 90 -11.48 10.82 4.94
CA THR A 90 -10.09 10.56 4.52
C THR A 90 -9.97 9.42 3.52
N LEU A 91 -10.88 8.45 3.56
CA LEU A 91 -10.96 7.34 2.60
C LEU A 91 -11.52 7.80 1.26
N TYR A 92 -12.56 8.64 1.32
CA TYR A 92 -13.38 9.01 0.18
C TYR A 92 -13.63 10.53 0.18
N PRO A 93 -12.60 11.35 -0.11
CA PRO A 93 -12.69 12.81 0.01
C PRO A 93 -13.62 13.47 -1.02
N ASN A 94 -14.01 12.75 -2.07
CA ASN A 94 -14.82 13.27 -3.19
C ASN A 94 -16.16 12.53 -3.36
N SER A 95 -16.68 11.91 -2.29
CA SER A 95 -17.88 11.05 -2.33
C SER A 95 -19.11 11.67 -1.68
#